data_AF-A0A8H7CH48-F1
#
_entry.id   AF-A0A8H7CH48-F1
#
_cell.length_a   1.000
_cell.length_b   1.000
_cell.length_c   1.000
_cell.angle_alpha   90.00
_cell.angle_beta   90.00
_cell.angle_gamma   90.00
#
_symmetry.space_group_name_H-M   'P 1'
#
loop_
_entity.id
_entity.type
_entity.pdbx_description
1 polymer ?
#
loop_
_entity_poly.entity_id
_entity_poly.type
_entity_poly.pdbx_seq_one_letter_code
_entity_poly.pdbx_strand_id
1 'polypeptide(L)'
;MLSVFVFFALVATTLAAENGPCSSGPGVCISTSSCTAGGGSYTSGLCPNDPDDIKCCTKAPCASASLGGGQCLFTSNCTGGNHYVLTGLCPGPSNFKCCLLCIPGRRSEEESGELDKRLPICWTGT
;
A
#
# COMPACT_ATOMS: atom_id res chain seq x y z
N MET A 1 -7.06 -58.17 -1.46
CA MET A 1 -6.17 -57.16 -0.87
C MET A 1 -6.50 -55.85 -1.55
N LEU A 2 -7.16 -54.94 -0.80
CA LEU A 2 -7.94 -53.81 -1.33
C LEU A 2 -7.01 -52.66 -1.73
N SER A 3 -7.19 -52.18 -2.96
CA SER A 3 -6.39 -51.13 -3.61
C SER A 3 -6.49 -49.80 -2.84
N VAL A 4 -5.36 -49.29 -2.36
CA VAL A 4 -5.26 -47.96 -1.77
C VAL A 4 -5.11 -46.96 -2.92
N PHE A 5 -6.23 -46.44 -3.42
CA PHE A 5 -6.24 -45.29 -4.32
C PHE A 5 -5.88 -44.03 -3.52
N VAL A 6 -4.58 -43.71 -3.48
CA VAL A 6 -4.09 -42.42 -3.01
C VAL A 6 -4.51 -41.37 -4.04
N PHE A 7 -5.65 -40.73 -3.81
CA PHE A 7 -6.06 -39.53 -4.53
C PHE A 7 -5.13 -38.39 -4.10
N PHE A 8 -4.06 -38.19 -4.87
CA PHE A 8 -3.25 -36.98 -4.80
C PHE A 8 -4.13 -35.84 -5.35
N ALA A 9 -4.84 -35.15 -4.46
CA ALA A 9 -5.60 -33.96 -4.82
C ALA A 9 -4.62 -32.91 -5.34
N LEU A 10 -4.59 -32.75 -6.66
CA LEU A 10 -3.89 -31.66 -7.32
C LEU A 10 -4.63 -30.39 -6.91
N VAL A 11 -4.15 -29.74 -5.84
CA VAL A 11 -4.65 -28.44 -5.43
C VAL A 11 -4.30 -27.50 -6.57
N ALA A 12 -5.29 -27.22 -7.42
CA ALA A 12 -5.20 -26.17 -8.40
C ALA A 12 -5.05 -24.87 -7.61
N THR A 13 -3.81 -24.42 -7.41
CA THR A 13 -3.52 -23.06 -6.99
C THR A 13 -4.01 -22.19 -8.13
N THR A 14 -5.25 -21.71 -8.02
CA THR A 14 -5.74 -20.64 -8.85
C THR A 14 -4.68 -19.53 -8.75
N LEU A 15 -4.27 -18.99 -9.90
CA LEU A 15 -3.54 -17.73 -9.93
C LEU A 15 -4.54 -16.62 -9.55
N ALA A 16 -5.05 -16.71 -8.34
CA ALA A 16 -5.58 -15.60 -7.59
C ALA A 16 -4.52 -14.50 -7.69
N ALA A 17 -4.93 -13.28 -8.01
CA ALA A 17 -4.02 -12.14 -8.15
C ALA A 17 -3.58 -11.68 -6.74
N GLU A 18 -3.05 -12.62 -5.95
CA GLU A 18 -2.46 -12.35 -4.66
C GLU A 18 -1.35 -11.33 -4.90
N ASN A 19 -1.34 -10.27 -4.10
CA ASN A 19 -0.45 -9.11 -4.27
C ASN A 19 -0.79 -8.22 -5.49
N GLY A 20 -1.93 -8.43 -6.13
CA GLY A 20 -2.48 -7.61 -7.19
C GLY A 20 -3.29 -6.42 -6.70
N PRO A 21 -3.67 -5.49 -7.60
CA PRO A 21 -4.54 -4.38 -7.26
C PRO A 21 -5.95 -4.85 -6.97
N CYS A 22 -6.64 -4.13 -6.09
CA CYS A 22 -8.07 -4.35 -5.89
C CYS A 22 -8.85 -4.06 -7.18
N SER A 23 -9.99 -4.74 -7.34
CA SER A 23 -10.92 -4.47 -8.45
C SER A 23 -11.46 -3.03 -8.46
N SER A 24 -11.44 -2.36 -7.31
CA SER A 24 -11.82 -0.95 -7.17
C SER A 24 -11.07 -0.31 -6.00
N GLY A 25 -10.64 0.94 -6.20
CA GLY A 25 -9.96 1.76 -5.18
C GLY A 25 -8.44 1.51 -5.05
N PRO A 26 -7.75 2.37 -4.28
CA PRO A 26 -6.31 2.26 -4.03
C PRO A 26 -6.03 1.23 -2.93
N GLY A 27 -5.76 -0.01 -3.31
CA GLY A 27 -5.47 -1.09 -2.38
C GLY A 27 -4.81 -2.29 -3.03
N VAL A 28 -4.40 -3.24 -2.21
CA VAL A 28 -3.74 -4.49 -2.61
C VAL A 28 -4.48 -5.70 -2.04
N CYS A 29 -4.61 -6.76 -2.84
CA CYS A 29 -5.16 -8.04 -2.39
C CYS A 29 -4.11 -8.81 -1.58
N ILE A 30 -4.25 -8.84 -0.25
CA ILE A 30 -3.37 -9.58 0.68
C ILE A 30 -4.21 -10.22 1.79
N SER A 31 -3.57 -11.08 2.59
CA SER A 31 -4.24 -11.69 3.73
C SER A 31 -4.72 -10.65 4.74
N THR A 32 -5.88 -10.90 5.35
CA THR A 32 -6.43 -10.05 6.42
C THR A 32 -5.46 -9.86 7.59
N SER A 33 -4.70 -10.91 7.92
CA SER A 33 -3.64 -10.88 8.93
C SER A 33 -2.51 -9.92 8.56
N SER A 34 -2.03 -9.94 7.31
CA SER A 34 -0.99 -9.02 6.83
C SER A 34 -1.48 -7.58 6.77
N CYS A 35 -2.74 -7.38 6.37
CA CYS A 35 -3.35 -6.06 6.33
C CYS A 35 -3.44 -5.42 7.71
N THR A 36 -3.96 -6.17 8.69
CA THR A 36 -4.11 -5.71 10.08
C THR A 36 -2.77 -5.53 10.79
N ALA A 37 -1.81 -6.43 10.58
CA ALA A 37 -0.43 -6.28 11.08
C ALA A 37 0.23 -5.01 10.51
N GLY A 38 -0.08 -4.68 9.25
CA GLY A 38 0.33 -3.44 8.62
C GLY A 38 -0.44 -2.20 9.07
N GLY A 39 -1.44 -2.31 9.95
CA GLY A 39 -2.29 -1.19 10.37
C GLY A 39 -3.22 -0.66 9.28
N GLY A 40 -3.57 -1.49 8.30
CA GLY A 40 -4.56 -1.20 7.27
C GLY A 40 -5.94 -1.74 7.60
N SER A 41 -6.91 -1.40 6.74
CA SER A 41 -8.29 -1.88 6.76
C SER A 41 -8.57 -2.68 5.50
N TYR A 42 -9.35 -3.76 5.62
CA TYR A 42 -9.68 -4.62 4.49
C TYR A 42 -11.16 -4.59 4.12
N THR A 43 -11.45 -4.77 2.83
CA THR A 43 -12.81 -4.87 2.28
C THR A 43 -12.98 -6.17 1.50
N SER A 44 -14.03 -6.92 1.81
CA SER A 44 -14.38 -8.18 1.12
C SER A 44 -14.97 -7.94 -0.27
N GLY A 45 -14.82 -8.90 -1.19
CA GLY A 45 -15.46 -8.86 -2.51
C GLY A 45 -14.77 -7.97 -3.56
N LEU A 46 -13.64 -7.35 -3.22
CA LEU A 46 -12.82 -6.55 -4.14
C LEU A 46 -11.63 -7.32 -4.73
N CYS A 47 -11.46 -8.58 -4.34
CA CYS A 47 -10.45 -9.51 -4.83
C CYS A 47 -11.21 -10.72 -5.42
N PRO A 48 -11.73 -10.61 -6.67
CA PRO A 48 -12.76 -11.51 -7.20
C PRO A 48 -12.27 -12.94 -7.52
N ASN A 49 -10.95 -13.16 -7.52
CA ASN A 49 -10.34 -14.46 -7.81
C ASN A 49 -9.58 -15.04 -6.62
N ASP A 50 -9.62 -14.36 -5.47
CA ASP A 50 -8.80 -14.69 -4.32
C ASP A 50 -9.61 -15.43 -3.23
N PRO A 51 -8.96 -16.30 -2.44
CA PRO A 51 -9.64 -17.02 -1.35
C PRO A 51 -10.18 -16.07 -0.28
N ASP A 52 -11.12 -16.54 0.55
CA ASP A 52 -11.81 -15.72 1.57
C ASP A 52 -10.88 -14.97 2.53
N ASP A 53 -9.68 -15.49 2.76
CA ASP A 53 -8.66 -14.89 3.62
C ASP A 53 -7.91 -13.72 2.98
N ILE A 54 -7.97 -13.58 1.65
CA ILE A 54 -7.36 -12.50 0.87
C ILE A 54 -8.42 -11.45 0.58
N LYS A 55 -8.16 -10.23 1.06
CA LYS A 55 -9.10 -9.12 0.94
C LYS A 55 -8.38 -7.88 0.45
N CYS A 56 -9.14 -6.94 -0.08
CA CYS A 56 -8.58 -5.68 -0.55
C CYS A 56 -8.15 -4.86 0.66
N CYS A 57 -6.84 -4.80 0.89
CA CYS A 57 -6.23 -4.02 1.95
C CYS A 57 -5.96 -2.59 1.48
N THR A 58 -6.43 -1.65 2.27
CA THR A 58 -6.23 -0.22 2.08
C THR A 58 -5.60 0.36 3.34
N LYS A 59 -4.63 1.26 3.18
CA LYS A 59 -3.99 1.94 4.30
C LYS A 59 -3.76 3.40 3.97
N ALA A 60 -4.47 4.25 4.68
CA ALA A 60 -4.39 5.70 4.56
C ALA A 60 -4.53 6.34 5.96
N PRO A 61 -3.62 7.24 6.39
CA PRO A 61 -2.38 7.64 5.73
C PRO A 61 -1.20 6.70 6.05
N CYS A 62 -0.29 6.49 5.10
CA CYS A 62 0.94 5.71 5.32
C CYS A 62 2.14 6.55 5.80
N ALA A 63 2.02 7.87 5.77
CA ALA A 63 3.00 8.82 6.29
C ALA A 63 2.30 9.98 7.01
N SER A 64 3.01 10.62 7.94
CA SER A 64 2.48 11.74 8.73
C SER A 64 1.97 12.89 7.86
N ALA A 65 0.94 13.58 8.33
CA ALA A 65 0.38 14.76 7.67
C ALA A 65 1.44 15.87 7.46
N SER A 66 2.42 15.97 8.35
CA SER A 66 3.56 16.89 8.26
C SER A 66 4.47 16.66 7.06
N LEU A 67 4.38 15.49 6.39
CA LEU A 67 5.11 15.17 5.16
C LEU A 67 4.22 15.29 3.90
N GLY A 68 3.05 15.93 4.02
CA GLY A 68 2.06 16.04 2.95
C GLY A 68 1.01 14.93 2.94
N GLY A 69 1.12 13.95 3.84
CA GLY A 69 0.30 12.74 3.84
C GLY A 69 0.70 11.78 2.71
N GLY A 70 0.69 10.48 3.01
CA GLY A 70 1.03 9.42 2.05
C GLY A 70 -0.15 8.49 1.81
N GLN A 71 -0.29 8.01 0.58
CA GLN A 71 -1.23 6.97 0.21
C GLN A 71 -0.49 5.72 -0.24
N CYS A 72 -0.92 4.55 0.23
CA CYS A 72 -0.38 3.28 -0.26
C CYS A 72 -0.91 3.02 -1.67
N LEU A 73 -0.01 2.99 -2.64
CA LEU A 73 -0.31 2.83 -4.06
C LEU A 73 0.72 1.91 -4.69
N PHE A 74 0.35 1.29 -5.81
CA PHE A 74 1.35 0.63 -6.64
C PHE A 74 2.30 1.67 -7.20
N THR A 75 3.59 1.36 -7.22
CA THR A 75 4.65 2.27 -7.72
C THR A 75 4.35 2.81 -9.12
N SER A 76 3.66 2.04 -9.97
CA SER A 76 3.20 2.44 -11.30
C SER A 76 2.11 3.53 -11.29
N ASN A 77 1.35 3.64 -10.21
CA ASN A 77 0.31 4.65 -9.99
C ASN A 77 0.85 5.87 -9.21
N CYS A 78 2.10 5.83 -8.77
CA CYS A 78 2.75 6.95 -8.10
C CYS A 78 3.39 7.86 -9.16
N THR A 79 2.53 8.51 -9.94
CA THR A 79 2.93 9.31 -11.10
C THR A 79 2.63 10.79 -10.85
N GLY A 80 3.55 11.66 -11.29
CA GLY A 80 3.48 13.11 -11.09
C GLY A 80 4.78 13.66 -10.48
N GLY A 81 5.19 14.85 -10.91
CA GLY A 81 6.54 15.37 -10.69
C GLY A 81 6.96 15.61 -9.23
N ASN A 82 6.02 15.54 -8.28
CA ASN A 82 6.30 15.79 -6.86
C ASN A 82 6.01 14.59 -5.96
N HIS A 83 5.95 13.37 -6.51
CA HIS A 83 5.75 12.17 -5.69
C HIS A 83 7.06 11.60 -5.15
N TYR A 84 7.10 11.29 -3.86
CA TYR A 84 8.19 10.56 -3.22
C TYR A 84 7.72 9.19 -2.74
N VAL A 85 8.54 8.18 -2.97
CA VAL A 85 8.17 6.77 -2.73
C VAL A 85 8.94 6.23 -1.52
N LEU A 86 8.22 5.87 -0.46
CA LEU A 86 8.75 5.24 0.74
C LEU A 86 8.46 3.73 0.74
N THR A 87 9.46 2.94 1.12
CA THR A 87 9.38 1.48 1.25
C THR A 87 9.09 1.06 2.68
N GLY A 88 8.40 -0.07 2.87
CA GLY A 88 8.20 -0.69 4.19
C GLY A 88 7.08 -0.09 5.05
N LEU A 89 6.37 0.93 4.56
CA LEU A 89 5.25 1.56 5.28
C LEU A 89 3.88 0.98 4.92
N CYS A 90 3.78 0.35 3.74
CA CYS A 90 2.57 -0.26 3.22
C CYS A 90 2.69 -1.80 3.30
N PRO A 91 1.65 -2.50 3.75
CA PRO A 91 1.65 -3.96 3.78
C PRO A 91 1.54 -4.54 2.37
N GLY A 92 2.17 -5.68 2.14
CA GLY A 92 2.08 -6.42 0.88
C GLY A 92 3.38 -6.41 0.07
N PRO A 93 3.32 -6.48 -1.26
CA PRO A 93 4.47 -6.71 -2.13
C PRO A 93 5.38 -5.48 -2.24
N SER A 94 6.59 -5.72 -2.75
CA SER A 94 7.62 -4.68 -2.92
C SER A 94 7.23 -3.55 -3.86
N ASN A 95 6.25 -3.74 -4.74
CA ASN A 95 5.73 -2.74 -5.67
C ASN A 95 4.54 -1.95 -5.11
N PHE A 96 4.02 -2.27 -3.91
CA PHE A 96 2.99 -1.51 -3.22
C PHE A 96 3.64 -0.64 -2.14
N LYS A 97 3.80 0.64 -2.44
CA LYS A 97 4.66 1.56 -1.70
C LYS A 97 3.88 2.78 -1.21
N CYS A 98 4.44 3.47 -0.23
CA CYS A 98 3.83 4.68 0.29
C CYS A 98 4.22 5.85 -0.61
N CYS A 99 3.23 6.46 -1.25
CA CYS A 99 3.44 7.54 -2.20
C CYS A 99 2.99 8.85 -1.58
N LEU A 100 3.97 9.69 -1.31
CA LEU A 100 3.80 10.99 -0.68
C LEU A 100 3.70 12.04 -1.77
N LEU A 101 2.76 12.96 -1.62
CA LEU A 101 2.73 14.15 -2.44
C LEU A 101 3.58 15.23 -1.75
N CYS A 102 4.76 15.49 -2.29
CA CYS A 102 5.58 16.62 -1.89
C CYS A 102 4.88 17.90 -2.38
N ILE A 103 4.26 18.66 -1.47
CA ILE A 103 3.73 19.98 -1.83
C ILE A 103 4.79 21.02 -1.44
N PRO A 104 5.54 21.61 -2.38
CA PRO A 104 6.40 22.73 -2.07
C PRO A 104 5.52 23.91 -1.61
N GLY A 105 5.47 24.16 -0.30
CA GLY A 105 4.82 25.35 0.26
C GLY A 105 3.58 25.15 1.14
N ARG A 106 3.24 23.94 1.60
CA ARG A 106 2.23 23.79 2.68
C ARG A 106 2.82 24.24 4.01
N ARG A 107 2.76 25.55 4.26
CA ARG A 107 2.67 26.13 5.60
C ARG A 107 1.44 25.52 6.27
N SER A 108 1.64 24.71 7.29
CA SER A 108 0.72 24.77 8.43
C SER A 108 0.82 26.18 8.97
N GLU A 109 -0.30 26.90 9.00
CA GLU A 109 -0.40 28.24 9.54
C GLU A 109 -0.06 28.23 11.03
N GLU A 110 1.20 28.46 11.41
CA GLU A 110 1.56 29.21 12.62
C GLU A 110 2.99 29.78 12.53
N GLU A 111 3.04 31.10 12.75
CA GLU A 111 4.16 31.97 13.15
C GLU A 111 5.39 32.24 12.26
N SER A 112 5.30 33.42 11.61
CA SER A 112 6.27 34.52 11.53
C SER A 112 7.75 34.27 11.89
N GLY A 113 8.63 34.57 10.93
CA GLY A 113 9.99 35.03 11.22
C GLY A 113 11.11 34.19 10.58
N GLU A 114 11.98 34.89 9.87
CA GLU A 114 13.27 34.45 9.33
C GLU A 114 13.29 33.85 7.92
N LEU A 115 13.88 34.66 7.04
CA LEU A 115 13.87 34.58 5.60
C LEU A 115 15.11 33.85 5.08
N ASP A 116 15.50 32.68 5.63
CA ASP A 116 16.68 31.96 5.12
C ASP A 116 16.78 30.46 5.50
N LYS A 117 15.68 29.69 5.56
CA LYS A 117 15.75 28.20 5.75
C LYS A 117 14.68 27.39 5.00
N ARG A 118 14.07 27.97 3.96
CA ARG A 118 12.95 27.34 3.23
C ARG A 118 13.39 26.24 2.26
N LEU A 119 13.84 25.11 2.80
CA LEU A 119 13.74 23.84 2.07
C LEU A 119 12.27 23.36 2.13
N PRO A 120 11.70 22.85 1.03
CA PRO A 120 10.50 22.04 1.14
C PRO A 120 10.78 20.87 2.10
N ILE A 121 9.83 20.55 2.97
CA ILE A 121 9.84 19.43 3.94
C ILE A 121 9.93 18.03 3.31
N CYS A 122 10.40 17.94 2.06
CA CYS A 122 10.94 16.72 1.49
C CYS A 122 12.45 16.78 1.79
N TRP A 123 12.79 16.50 3.06
CA TRP A 123 14.15 16.67 3.59
C TRP A 123 15.16 16.00 2.65
N THR A 124 16.13 16.80 2.24
CA THR A 124 17.30 16.44 1.46
C THR A 124 18.06 15.31 2.16
N GLY A 125 17.94 14.10 1.65
CA GLY A 125 18.73 12.96 2.11
C GLY A 125 19.99 12.79 1.27
N THR A 126 21.11 13.27 1.82
CA THR A 126 22.54 13.01 1.50
C THR A 126 23.06 13.34 0.11
#